data_AF-A0AAV3T035-F1
#
_entry.id   AF-A0AAV3T035-F1
#
_cell.length_a   1.000
_cell.length_b   1.000
_cell.length_c   1.000
_cell.angle_alpha   90.00
_cell.angle_beta   90.00
_cell.angle_gamma   90.00
#
_symmetry.space_group_name_H-M   'P 1'
#
loop_
_entity.id
_entity.type
_entity.pdbx_description
1 polymer ?
#
loop_
_entity_poly.entity_id
_entity_poly.type
_entity_poly.pdbx_seq_one_letter_code
_entity_poly.pdbx_strand_id
1 'polypeptide(L)'
;MNRRTLLGTTAGLGLAGLAGCSTLAQASVSPPDLPTEEMQSAGWEQTDSSERTLIEQSYGPVTFTAKGYTTTHTDTALTQRIEDATLGRVTSQLALFSATRIDFSPDVGNLPAGIGREEVLNEVEASARDQFRDRLADAGLSDIQRIGTGSFDVATGESASLTEYEATYDVPTFEFPVEDGTTVTIDGDALAVRGDLAVWHHGDYALVAGGAWVGENFARSATQDISDAITVSVDVDLGLEPETYREEIHAFMRQTE
;
A
#
# COMPACT_ATOMS: atom_id res chain seq x y z
N MET A 1 -1.31 64.40 -12.98
CA MET A 1 -0.75 63.57 -14.08
C MET A 1 -0.01 62.40 -13.48
N ASN A 2 -0.54 61.20 -13.71
CA ASN A 2 0.08 59.91 -13.39
C ASN A 2 1.44 59.73 -14.07
N ARG A 3 2.35 59.01 -13.40
CA ARG A 3 3.22 57.94 -13.94
C ARG A 3 4.45 57.75 -13.03
N ARG A 4 4.52 56.63 -12.30
CA ARG A 4 5.51 55.57 -12.56
C ARG A 4 5.38 54.40 -11.58
N THR A 5 5.34 53.24 -12.20
CA THR A 5 5.24 51.85 -11.74
C THR A 5 6.59 51.31 -11.23
N LEU A 6 6.52 50.12 -10.60
CA LEU A 6 7.56 49.09 -10.35
C LEU A 6 8.26 49.21 -8.98
N LEU A 7 8.44 48.19 -8.15
CA LEU A 7 8.13 46.75 -8.13
C LEU A 7 8.13 46.34 -6.64
N GLY A 8 7.25 45.44 -6.24
CA GLY A 8 7.19 44.90 -4.88
C GLY A 8 6.61 43.50 -4.87
N THR A 9 7.36 42.57 -5.44
CA THR A 9 7.21 41.11 -5.28
C THR A 9 7.37 40.71 -3.82
N THR A 10 6.44 39.91 -3.29
CA THR A 10 6.67 38.72 -2.43
C THR A 10 5.30 38.20 -2.00
N ALA A 11 4.85 37.09 -2.61
CA ALA A 11 4.96 35.73 -2.08
C ALA A 11 3.64 35.32 -1.44
N GLY A 12 2.73 34.81 -2.28
CA GLY A 12 1.62 34.00 -1.80
C GLY A 12 2.19 32.68 -1.29
N LEU A 13 2.19 32.50 0.02
CA LEU A 13 2.39 31.19 0.61
C LEU A 13 1.10 30.39 0.37
N GLY A 14 1.14 29.54 -0.65
CA GLY A 14 0.20 28.43 -0.77
C GLY A 14 0.46 27.49 0.39
N LEU A 15 -0.47 27.43 1.33
CA LEU A 15 -0.51 26.38 2.36
C LEU A 15 -1.04 25.11 1.69
N ALA A 16 -0.15 24.37 1.02
CA ALA A 16 -0.39 22.97 0.70
C ALA A 16 -0.17 22.15 1.99
N GLY A 17 -1.07 21.20 2.25
CA GLY A 17 -1.28 20.57 3.55
C GLY A 17 -0.08 19.84 4.13
N LEU A 18 0.44 20.33 5.25
CA LEU A 18 1.36 19.61 6.14
C LEU A 18 0.55 18.75 7.12
N ALA A 19 -0.15 17.71 6.65
CA ALA A 19 -0.80 16.75 7.55
C ALA A 19 0.21 15.84 8.29
N GLY A 20 1.47 15.75 7.81
CA GLY A 20 2.49 14.83 8.36
C GLY A 20 3.40 15.38 9.46
N CYS A 21 3.54 16.69 9.65
CA CYS A 21 4.54 17.19 10.62
C CYS A 21 4.16 16.97 12.09
N SER A 22 2.86 16.91 12.42
CA SER A 22 2.39 16.75 13.79
C SER A 22 2.48 15.30 14.32
N THR A 23 2.40 14.31 13.43
CA THR A 23 2.48 12.88 13.80
C THR A 23 3.93 12.45 14.00
N LEU A 24 4.86 12.93 13.16
CA LEU A 24 6.29 12.66 13.28
C LEU A 24 6.89 13.22 14.59
N ALA A 25 6.38 14.35 15.08
CA ALA A 25 6.85 14.96 16.33
C ALA A 25 6.52 14.14 17.60
N GLN A 26 5.65 13.14 17.49
CA GLN A 26 5.19 12.31 18.62
C GLN A 26 5.64 10.85 18.52
N ALA A 27 6.23 10.45 17.39
CA ALA A 27 6.68 9.08 17.16
C ALA A 27 7.88 8.74 18.07
N SER A 28 7.86 7.56 18.69
CA SER A 28 8.98 7.02 19.45
C SER A 28 9.94 6.18 18.59
N VAL A 29 9.56 5.89 17.35
CA VAL A 29 10.33 5.21 16.31
C VAL A 29 10.40 6.10 15.08
N SER A 30 11.54 6.10 14.38
CA SER A 30 11.67 6.88 13.14
C SER A 30 10.84 6.22 12.02
N PRO A 31 10.21 6.99 11.12
CA PRO A 31 9.59 6.41 9.93
C PRO A 31 10.65 5.76 9.02
N PRO A 32 10.26 4.82 8.14
CA PRO A 32 11.13 4.37 7.05
C PRO A 32 11.41 5.53 6.09
N ASP A 33 12.60 5.53 5.49
CA ASP A 33 12.93 6.43 4.38
C ASP A 33 12.44 5.80 3.07
N LEU A 34 11.78 6.60 2.24
CA LEU A 34 11.08 6.16 1.05
C LEU A 34 11.38 7.10 -0.12
N PRO A 35 11.36 6.61 -1.38
CA PRO A 35 11.55 7.42 -2.59
C PRO A 35 10.32 8.30 -2.85
N THR A 36 10.02 9.21 -1.93
CA THR A 36 8.74 9.91 -1.83
C THR A 36 8.48 10.82 -3.04
N GLU A 37 9.54 11.40 -3.61
CA GLU A 37 9.43 12.21 -4.84
C GLU A 37 9.05 11.35 -6.06
N GLU A 38 9.60 10.15 -6.17
CA GLU A 38 9.27 9.20 -7.25
C GLU A 38 7.85 8.67 -7.07
N MET A 39 7.49 8.26 -5.86
CA MET A 39 6.14 7.81 -5.51
C MET A 39 5.09 8.87 -5.87
N GLN A 40 5.29 10.13 -5.46
CA GLN A 40 4.37 11.23 -5.79
C GLN A 40 4.28 11.48 -7.29
N SER A 41 5.41 11.39 -8.00
CA SER A 41 5.44 11.56 -9.47
C SER A 41 4.68 10.45 -10.20
N ALA A 42 4.63 9.24 -9.61
CA ALA A 42 3.85 8.10 -10.07
C ALA A 42 2.39 8.11 -9.56
N GLY A 43 1.97 9.12 -8.79
CA GLY A 43 0.59 9.24 -8.29
C GLY A 43 0.33 8.56 -6.94
N TRP A 44 1.36 8.02 -6.29
CA TRP A 44 1.26 7.38 -4.98
C TRP A 44 1.31 8.43 -3.86
N GLU A 45 0.28 8.41 -3.01
CA GLU A 45 0.16 9.31 -1.88
C GLU A 45 0.12 8.51 -0.57
N GLN A 46 0.71 9.07 0.49
CA GLN A 46 0.60 8.47 1.82
C GLN A 46 -0.84 8.61 2.34
N THR A 47 -1.49 7.50 2.63
CA THR A 47 -2.88 7.43 3.09
C THR A 47 -2.99 7.14 4.58
N ASP A 48 -2.00 6.44 5.17
CA ASP A 48 -1.97 6.12 6.59
C ASP A 48 -0.54 6.11 7.14
N SER A 49 -0.42 6.29 8.45
CA SER A 49 0.81 6.01 9.19
C SER A 49 0.47 5.58 10.61
N SER A 50 1.18 4.59 11.15
CA SER A 50 0.94 4.09 12.49
C SER A 50 2.21 3.60 13.19
N GLU A 51 2.27 3.80 14.50
CA GLU A 51 3.31 3.24 15.36
C GLU A 51 2.72 2.13 16.24
N ARG A 52 3.38 0.97 16.32
CA ARG A 52 2.93 -0.18 17.11
C ARG A 52 4.09 -0.90 17.78
N THR A 53 3.88 -1.39 18.99
CA THR A 53 4.75 -2.40 19.59
C THR A 53 4.43 -3.74 18.93
N LEU A 54 5.42 -4.32 18.26
CA LEU A 54 5.29 -5.59 17.54
C LEU A 54 5.62 -6.79 18.42
N ILE A 55 6.65 -6.64 19.25
CA ILE A 55 7.12 -7.67 20.18
C ILE A 55 7.40 -6.99 21.51
N GLU A 56 6.95 -7.60 22.61
CA GLU A 56 7.37 -7.25 23.96
C GLU A 56 7.58 -8.55 24.75
N GLN A 57 8.84 -8.84 25.10
CA GLN A 57 9.21 -10.08 25.79
C GLN A 57 10.17 -9.78 26.94
N SER A 58 10.01 -10.52 28.05
CA SER A 58 10.85 -10.36 29.23
C SER A 58 11.84 -11.51 29.36
N TYR A 59 13.13 -11.18 29.37
CA TYR A 59 14.25 -12.09 29.56
C TYR A 59 14.94 -11.79 30.90
N GLY A 60 14.41 -12.40 31.97
CA GLY A 60 14.86 -12.12 33.33
C GLY A 60 14.60 -10.66 33.72
N PRO A 61 15.62 -9.85 34.06
CA PRO A 61 15.45 -8.44 34.40
C PRO A 61 15.38 -7.49 33.20
N VAL A 62 15.58 -7.99 31.97
CA VAL A 62 15.59 -7.18 30.74
C VAL A 62 14.28 -7.40 29.99
N THR A 63 13.58 -6.32 29.66
CA THR A 63 12.45 -6.35 28.71
C THR A 63 12.97 -5.94 27.34
N PHE A 64 12.75 -6.80 26.36
CA PHE A 64 12.99 -6.54 24.96
C PHE A 64 11.70 -6.07 24.30
N THR A 65 11.80 -4.98 23.55
CA THR A 65 10.69 -4.41 22.79
C THR A 65 11.13 -4.17 21.36
N ALA A 66 10.30 -4.59 20.40
CA ALA A 66 10.41 -4.19 19.00
C ALA A 66 9.22 -3.26 18.68
N LYS A 67 9.50 -2.04 18.26
CA LYS A 67 8.46 -1.06 17.87
C LYS A 67 8.61 -0.72 16.40
N GLY A 68 7.49 -0.76 15.68
CA GLY A 68 7.43 -0.45 14.25
C GLY A 68 6.73 0.88 13.99
N TYR A 69 7.28 1.70 13.10
CA TYR A 69 6.59 2.80 12.46
C TYR A 69 6.27 2.42 11.01
N THR A 70 4.99 2.34 10.67
CA THR A 70 4.50 1.96 9.34
C THR A 70 3.98 3.18 8.61
N THR A 71 4.30 3.30 7.32
CA THR A 71 3.61 4.18 6.37
C THR A 71 2.89 3.34 5.32
N THR A 72 1.75 3.85 4.86
CA THR A 72 0.93 3.19 3.83
C THR A 72 0.64 4.19 2.73
N HIS A 73 0.77 3.73 1.49
CA HIS A 73 0.63 4.53 0.29
C HIS A 73 -0.28 3.83 -0.72
N THR A 74 -1.02 4.63 -1.49
CA THR A 74 -1.97 4.18 -2.51
C THR A 74 -1.93 5.14 -3.69
N ASP A 75 -2.17 4.63 -4.90
CA ASP A 75 -2.50 5.49 -6.05
C ASP A 75 -3.92 6.06 -5.88
N THR A 76 -4.00 7.28 -5.37
CA THR A 76 -5.28 7.95 -5.09
C THR A 76 -5.98 8.37 -6.37
N ALA A 77 -5.24 8.64 -7.45
CA ALA A 77 -5.81 8.95 -8.75
C ALA A 77 -6.46 7.72 -9.38
N LEU A 78 -5.82 6.55 -9.31
CA LEU A 78 -6.43 5.27 -9.67
C LEU A 78 -7.70 5.01 -8.85
N THR A 79 -7.61 5.14 -7.53
CA THR A 79 -8.74 4.92 -6.63
C THR A 79 -9.95 5.78 -7.01
N GLN A 80 -9.72 7.08 -7.26
CA GLN A 80 -10.78 8.00 -7.71
C GLN A 80 -11.34 7.62 -9.08
N ARG A 81 -10.47 7.26 -10.05
CA ARG A 81 -10.93 6.82 -11.38
C ARG A 81 -11.82 5.59 -11.30
N ILE A 82 -11.47 4.61 -10.48
CA ILE A 82 -12.27 3.40 -10.28
C ILE A 82 -13.59 3.74 -9.59
N GLU A 83 -13.55 4.57 -8.55
CA GLU A 83 -14.75 5.02 -7.85
C GLU A 83 -15.71 5.72 -8.84
N ASP A 84 -15.21 6.65 -9.64
CA ASP A 84 -15.98 7.36 -10.66
C ASP A 84 -16.52 6.41 -11.74
N ALA A 85 -15.67 5.53 -12.29
CA ALA A 85 -16.04 4.57 -13.33
C ALA A 85 -17.10 3.56 -12.86
N THR A 86 -17.14 3.28 -11.56
CA THR A 86 -18.08 2.34 -10.95
C THR A 86 -19.21 3.02 -10.20
N LEU A 87 -19.35 4.35 -10.29
CA LEU A 87 -20.37 5.14 -9.57
C LEU A 87 -20.35 4.90 -8.05
N GLY A 88 -19.16 4.79 -7.47
CA GLY A 88 -18.94 4.59 -6.04
C GLY A 88 -19.17 3.15 -5.57
N ARG A 89 -19.28 2.17 -6.48
CA ARG A 89 -19.51 0.77 -6.12
C ARG A 89 -18.23 0.02 -5.79
N VAL A 90 -17.10 0.43 -6.37
CA VAL A 90 -15.77 -0.03 -6.00
C VAL A 90 -15.03 1.13 -5.34
N THR A 91 -14.71 0.96 -4.06
CA THR A 91 -13.98 1.96 -3.25
C THR A 91 -12.67 1.40 -2.69
N SER A 92 -12.33 0.16 -3.05
CA SER A 92 -11.14 -0.52 -2.52
C SER A 92 -9.86 -0.03 -3.19
N GLN A 93 -8.76 -0.12 -2.44
CA GLN A 93 -7.43 0.25 -2.89
C GLN A 93 -6.84 -0.93 -3.67
N LEU A 94 -6.98 -0.90 -5.00
CA LEU A 94 -6.50 -1.98 -5.89
C LEU A 94 -4.98 -1.98 -6.11
N ALA A 95 -4.29 -0.96 -5.60
CA ALA A 95 -2.84 -0.86 -5.54
C ALA A 95 -2.42 -0.26 -4.19
N LEU A 96 -1.61 -0.98 -3.43
CA LEU A 96 -1.21 -0.65 -2.06
C LEU A 96 0.29 -0.87 -1.91
N PHE A 97 0.97 0.04 -1.22
CA PHE A 97 2.35 -0.12 -0.78
C PHE A 97 2.44 0.25 0.70
N SER A 98 3.24 -0.49 1.47
CA SER A 98 3.52 -0.18 2.86
C SER A 98 4.96 -0.49 3.21
N ALA A 99 5.54 0.36 4.05
CA ALA A 99 6.86 0.15 4.61
C ALA A 99 6.81 0.34 6.13
N THR A 100 7.59 -0.45 6.86
CA THR A 100 7.74 -0.38 8.30
C THR A 100 9.21 -0.38 8.67
N ARG A 101 9.62 0.61 9.45
CA ARG A 101 10.89 0.58 10.19
C ARG A 101 10.66 0.07 11.60
N ILE A 102 11.47 -0.89 12.04
CA ILE A 102 11.34 -1.56 13.34
C ILE A 102 12.60 -1.33 14.16
N ASP A 103 12.51 -0.50 15.19
CA ASP A 103 13.60 -0.25 16.12
C ASP A 103 13.51 -1.21 17.31
N PHE A 104 14.66 -1.65 17.81
CA PHE A 104 14.79 -2.61 18.91
C PHE A 104 15.30 -1.95 20.19
N SER A 105 14.74 -2.31 21.34
CA SER A 105 15.20 -1.82 22.65
C SER A 105 15.20 -2.94 23.70
N PRO A 106 16.36 -3.30 24.29
CA PRO A 106 17.72 -2.92 23.85
C PRO A 106 18.04 -3.51 22.47
N ASP A 107 19.14 -3.06 21.85
CA ASP A 107 19.58 -3.63 20.56
C ASP A 107 19.63 -5.15 20.62
N VAL A 108 19.22 -5.80 19.53
CA VAL A 108 19.14 -7.26 19.45
C VAL A 108 20.48 -7.95 19.75
N GLY A 109 21.61 -7.29 19.46
CA GLY A 109 22.96 -7.78 19.76
C GLY A 109 23.34 -7.75 21.24
N ASN A 110 22.59 -7.03 22.07
CA ASN A 110 22.84 -6.85 23.50
C ASN A 110 21.98 -7.75 24.39
N LEU A 111 21.21 -8.68 23.79
CA LEU A 111 20.32 -9.57 24.55
C LEU A 111 21.11 -10.59 25.40
N PRO A 112 20.73 -10.78 26.69
CA PRO A 112 21.42 -11.68 27.59
C PRO A 112 21.27 -13.15 27.16
N ALA A 113 22.24 -13.98 27.58
CA ALA A 113 22.26 -15.44 27.37
C ALA A 113 22.31 -15.93 25.91
N GLY A 114 22.63 -15.05 24.95
CA GLY A 114 22.75 -15.44 23.54
C GLY A 114 21.43 -15.86 22.92
N ILE A 115 20.30 -15.38 23.46
CA ILE A 115 19.00 -15.45 22.79
C ILE A 115 19.20 -14.85 21.41
N GLY A 116 19.08 -15.70 20.39
CA GLY A 116 19.70 -15.48 19.11
C GLY A 116 19.09 -14.27 18.43
N ARG A 117 19.94 -13.39 17.90
CA ARG A 117 19.53 -12.39 16.90
C ARG A 117 18.66 -13.03 15.82
N GLU A 118 19.01 -14.24 15.40
CA GLU A 118 18.25 -15.04 14.44
C GLU A 118 16.82 -15.37 14.91
N GLU A 119 16.63 -15.75 16.18
CA GLU A 119 15.30 -16.04 16.73
C GLU A 119 14.41 -14.79 16.72
N VAL A 120 14.96 -13.65 17.14
CA VAL A 120 14.25 -12.37 17.12
C VAL A 120 13.91 -11.95 15.69
N LEU A 121 14.84 -12.11 14.76
CA LEU A 121 14.59 -11.79 13.34
C LEU A 121 13.52 -12.69 12.73
N ASN A 122 13.52 -13.99 13.06
CA ASN A 122 12.48 -14.92 12.63
C ASN A 122 11.10 -14.54 13.18
N GLU A 123 11.04 -14.10 14.45
CA GLU A 123 9.81 -13.61 15.08
C GLU A 123 9.32 -12.31 14.42
N VAL A 124 10.24 -11.37 14.12
CA VAL A 124 9.92 -10.14 13.37
C VAL A 124 9.36 -10.49 11.99
N GLU A 125 9.98 -11.41 11.27
CA GLU A 125 9.51 -11.84 9.96
C GLU A 125 8.13 -12.52 10.05
N ALA A 126 7.90 -13.36 11.07
CA ALA A 126 6.59 -13.96 11.32
C ALA A 126 5.51 -12.89 11.60
N SER A 127 5.81 -11.96 12.50
CA SER A 127 4.92 -10.84 12.83
C SER A 127 4.64 -9.96 11.61
N ALA A 128 5.65 -9.69 10.77
CA ALA A 128 5.51 -8.91 9.55
C ALA A 128 4.57 -9.59 8.55
N ARG A 129 4.71 -10.91 8.35
CA ARG A 129 3.85 -11.72 7.49
C ARG A 129 2.40 -11.74 7.97
N ASP A 130 2.18 -11.91 9.27
CA ASP A 130 0.83 -11.89 9.85
C ASP A 130 0.19 -10.50 9.68
N GLN A 131 0.91 -9.43 9.99
CA GLN A 131 0.42 -8.07 9.79
C GLN A 131 0.15 -7.74 8.32
N PHE A 132 0.97 -8.23 7.40
CA PHE A 132 0.73 -8.05 5.97
C PHE A 132 -0.56 -8.76 5.53
N ARG A 133 -0.77 -10.01 5.94
CA ARG A 133 -2.02 -10.74 5.69
C ARG A 133 -3.23 -9.99 6.25
N ASP A 134 -3.13 -9.48 7.48
CA ASP A 134 -4.22 -8.74 8.11
C ASP A 134 -4.53 -7.44 7.34
N ARG A 135 -3.50 -6.73 6.85
CA ARG A 135 -3.70 -5.54 5.98
C ARG A 135 -4.37 -5.87 4.66
N LEU A 136 -3.99 -7.00 4.03
CA LEU A 136 -4.66 -7.45 2.80
C LEU A 136 -6.15 -7.73 3.08
N ALA A 137 -6.47 -8.37 4.20
CA ALA A 137 -7.85 -8.62 4.59
C ALA A 137 -8.62 -7.33 4.88
N ASP A 138 -8.00 -6.38 5.59
CA ASP A 138 -8.57 -5.05 5.88
C ASP A 138 -8.82 -4.23 4.60
N ALA A 139 -8.02 -4.45 3.54
CA ALA A 139 -8.21 -3.86 2.22
C ALA A 139 -9.37 -4.50 1.42
N GLY A 140 -10.04 -5.52 1.98
CA GLY A 140 -11.16 -6.22 1.36
C GLY A 140 -10.74 -7.43 0.50
N LEU A 141 -9.51 -7.92 0.66
CA LEU A 141 -9.04 -9.10 -0.06
C LEU A 141 -9.41 -10.38 0.67
N SER A 142 -9.79 -11.40 -0.09
CA SER A 142 -10.14 -12.75 0.38
C SER A 142 -9.14 -13.79 -0.16
N ASP A 143 -9.27 -15.04 0.29
CA ASP A 143 -8.45 -16.18 -0.16
C ASP A 143 -6.92 -15.99 -0.10
N ILE A 144 -6.46 -15.17 0.86
CA ILE A 144 -5.05 -14.78 0.98
C ILE A 144 -4.17 -16.00 1.29
N GLN A 145 -3.28 -16.32 0.36
CA GLN A 145 -2.41 -17.49 0.42
C GLN A 145 -0.98 -17.10 0.11
N ARG A 146 -0.04 -17.70 0.86
CA ARG A 146 1.37 -17.65 0.51
C ARG A 146 1.64 -18.62 -0.62
N ILE A 147 2.19 -18.12 -1.72
CA ILE A 147 2.48 -18.90 -2.93
C ILE A 147 3.97 -19.14 -3.13
N GLY A 148 4.83 -18.34 -2.49
CA GLY A 148 6.27 -18.40 -2.71
C GLY A 148 7.07 -17.75 -1.58
N THR A 149 8.36 -18.08 -1.56
CA THR A 149 9.37 -17.45 -0.71
C THR A 149 10.67 -17.38 -1.49
N GLY A 150 11.45 -16.32 -1.30
CA GLY A 150 12.69 -16.12 -2.02
C GLY A 150 13.58 -15.06 -1.39
N SER A 151 14.39 -14.43 -2.22
CA SER A 151 15.24 -13.31 -1.82
C SER A 151 15.00 -12.12 -2.74
N PHE A 152 15.12 -10.92 -2.19
CA PHE A 152 14.92 -9.67 -2.92
C PHE A 152 16.09 -8.72 -2.65
N ASP A 153 16.75 -8.25 -3.70
CA ASP A 153 17.86 -7.32 -3.59
C ASP A 153 17.37 -5.89 -3.29
N VAL A 154 17.89 -5.29 -2.22
CA VAL A 154 17.63 -3.89 -1.84
C VAL A 154 18.81 -2.97 -2.14
N ALA A 155 18.55 -1.67 -2.32
CA ALA A 155 19.55 -0.68 -2.75
C ALA A 155 20.70 -0.51 -1.75
N THR A 156 20.42 -0.74 -0.47
CA THR A 156 21.39 -0.72 0.64
C THR A 156 22.40 -1.88 0.58
N GLY A 157 22.15 -2.88 -0.28
CA GLY A 157 23.07 -3.98 -0.60
C GLY A 157 22.83 -5.27 0.19
N GLU A 158 21.88 -5.27 1.13
CA GLU A 158 21.40 -6.48 1.78
C GLU A 158 20.49 -7.32 0.87
N SER A 159 20.32 -8.59 1.25
CA SER A 159 19.34 -9.50 0.64
C SER A 159 18.16 -9.65 1.60
N ALA A 160 16.99 -9.17 1.18
CA ALA A 160 15.75 -9.32 1.95
C ALA A 160 15.14 -10.71 1.77
N SER A 161 14.51 -11.24 2.83
CA SER A 161 13.63 -12.40 2.74
C SER A 161 12.34 -11.96 2.05
N LEU A 162 12.02 -12.58 0.92
CA LEU A 162 10.81 -12.29 0.15
C LEU A 162 9.75 -13.35 0.45
N THR A 163 8.52 -12.92 0.70
CA THR A 163 7.33 -13.78 0.73
C THR A 163 6.33 -13.27 -0.29
N GLU A 164 5.86 -14.17 -1.15
CA GLU A 164 4.90 -13.88 -2.23
C GLU A 164 3.52 -14.40 -1.83
N TYR A 165 2.50 -13.60 -2.10
CA TYR A 165 1.10 -13.84 -1.79
C TYR A 165 0.23 -13.75 -3.04
N GLU A 166 -0.85 -14.52 -3.01
CA GLU A 166 -2.00 -14.40 -3.91
C GLU A 166 -3.25 -14.20 -3.06
N ALA A 167 -4.17 -13.38 -3.54
CA ALA A 167 -5.45 -13.12 -2.91
C ALA A 167 -6.50 -12.83 -4.00
N THR A 168 -7.74 -12.67 -3.58
CA THR A 168 -8.87 -12.37 -4.47
C THR A 168 -9.49 -11.05 -4.07
N TYR A 169 -9.87 -10.24 -5.06
CA TYR A 169 -10.77 -9.11 -4.88
C TYR A 169 -12.07 -9.35 -5.63
N ASP A 170 -13.19 -9.42 -4.89
CA ASP A 170 -14.51 -9.62 -5.48
C ASP A 170 -15.09 -8.28 -5.97
N VAL A 171 -15.05 -8.06 -7.28
CA VAL A 171 -15.70 -6.90 -7.90
C VAL A 171 -17.21 -7.11 -7.82
N PRO A 172 -18.00 -6.20 -7.22
CA PRO A 172 -19.44 -6.37 -7.11
C PRO A 172 -20.14 -6.20 -8.46
N THR A 173 -21.28 -6.87 -8.63
CA THR A 173 -22.18 -6.62 -9.77
C THR A 173 -22.69 -5.18 -9.74
N PHE A 174 -22.65 -4.53 -10.91
CA PHE A 174 -23.15 -3.18 -11.10
C PHE A 174 -24.48 -3.17 -11.84
N GLU A 175 -25.33 -2.22 -11.49
CA GLU A 175 -26.64 -2.02 -12.10
C GLU A 175 -26.75 -0.57 -12.55
N PHE A 176 -26.90 -0.37 -13.86
CA PHE A 176 -27.01 0.93 -14.50
C PHE A 176 -28.47 1.17 -14.91
N PRO A 177 -29.20 2.06 -14.22
CA PRO A 177 -30.56 2.39 -14.61
C PRO A 177 -30.57 3.15 -15.94
N VAL A 178 -31.48 2.80 -16.84
CA VAL A 178 -31.65 3.47 -18.13
C VAL A 178 -32.94 4.29 -18.15
N GLU A 179 -34.07 3.69 -18.54
CA GLU A 179 -35.41 4.28 -18.55
C GLU A 179 -36.47 3.20 -18.25
N ASP A 180 -37.66 3.63 -17.81
CA ASP A 180 -38.84 2.78 -17.58
C ASP A 180 -38.61 1.54 -16.68
N GLY A 181 -37.74 1.68 -15.68
CA GLY A 181 -37.42 0.60 -14.73
C GLY A 181 -36.54 -0.51 -15.33
N THR A 182 -35.97 -0.27 -16.52
CA THR A 182 -34.98 -1.17 -17.14
C THR A 182 -33.58 -0.84 -16.64
N THR A 183 -32.82 -1.89 -16.35
CA THR A 183 -31.45 -1.81 -15.84
C THR A 183 -30.54 -2.62 -16.74
N VAL A 184 -29.35 -2.08 -17.03
CA VAL A 184 -28.25 -2.86 -17.60
C VAL A 184 -27.37 -3.35 -16.47
N THR A 185 -27.16 -4.66 -16.41
CA THR A 185 -26.33 -5.29 -15.37
C THR A 185 -24.96 -5.60 -15.94
N ILE A 186 -23.91 -5.18 -15.23
CA ILE A 186 -22.53 -5.63 -15.47
C ILE A 186 -22.21 -6.63 -14.36
N ASP A 187 -22.02 -7.89 -14.73
CA ASP A 187 -21.64 -8.93 -13.78
C ASP A 187 -20.28 -8.60 -13.15
N GLY A 188 -20.24 -8.72 -11.82
CA GLY A 188 -19.01 -8.69 -11.06
C GLY A 188 -18.14 -9.92 -11.35
N ASP A 189 -16.89 -9.89 -10.91
CA ASP A 189 -15.98 -11.03 -11.03
C ASP A 189 -14.91 -10.99 -9.94
N ALA A 190 -14.32 -12.15 -9.68
CA ALA A 190 -13.16 -12.28 -8.82
C ALA A 190 -11.90 -11.88 -9.60
N LEU A 191 -11.19 -10.86 -9.12
CA LEU A 191 -9.88 -10.45 -9.65
C LEU A 191 -8.78 -11.09 -8.82
N ALA A 192 -7.81 -11.70 -9.48
CA ALA A 192 -6.58 -12.11 -8.81
C ALA A 192 -5.79 -10.87 -8.34
N VAL A 193 -5.28 -10.93 -7.12
CA VAL A 193 -4.40 -9.92 -6.52
C VAL A 193 -3.10 -10.60 -6.13
N ARG A 194 -1.98 -9.97 -6.46
CA ARG A 194 -0.64 -10.38 -6.05
C ARG A 194 -0.17 -9.48 -4.93
N GLY A 195 0.65 -10.01 -4.05
CA GLY A 195 1.30 -9.19 -3.04
C GLY A 195 2.65 -9.75 -2.64
N ASP A 196 3.63 -8.87 -2.47
CA ASP A 196 4.99 -9.24 -2.10
C ASP A 196 5.38 -8.53 -0.82
N LEU A 197 6.11 -9.24 0.04
CA LEU A 197 6.60 -8.75 1.31
C LEU A 197 8.09 -9.07 1.45
N ALA A 198 8.92 -8.05 1.53
CA ALA A 198 10.35 -8.14 1.80
C ALA A 198 10.64 -7.74 3.25
N VAL A 199 11.47 -8.53 3.93
CA VAL A 199 11.96 -8.26 5.29
C VAL A 199 13.48 -8.35 5.32
N TRP A 200 14.15 -7.32 5.82
CA TRP A 200 15.60 -7.32 5.99
C TRP A 200 16.03 -6.54 7.23
N HIS A 201 17.32 -6.63 7.52
CA HIS A 201 17.93 -5.94 8.63
C HIS A 201 18.95 -4.95 8.09
N HIS A 202 18.90 -3.72 8.60
CA HIS A 202 19.83 -2.66 8.23
C HIS A 202 20.39 -2.03 9.51
N GLY A 203 21.70 -2.14 9.71
CA GLY A 203 22.37 -1.57 10.89
C GLY A 203 21.89 -2.17 12.22
N ASP A 204 21.08 -1.42 12.96
CA ASP A 204 20.52 -1.73 14.27
C ASP A 204 18.98 -1.86 14.27
N TYR A 205 18.34 -1.80 13.10
CA TYR A 205 16.90 -1.92 12.92
C TYR A 205 16.53 -2.94 11.83
N ALA A 206 15.26 -3.29 11.78
CA ALA A 206 14.70 -4.09 10.69
C ALA A 206 13.77 -3.25 9.82
N LEU A 207 13.71 -3.59 8.55
CA LEU A 207 12.83 -3.00 7.57
C LEU A 207 11.90 -4.07 7.01
N VAL A 208 10.66 -3.67 6.80
CA VAL A 208 9.63 -4.43 6.13
C VAL A 208 9.09 -3.55 5.03
N ALA A 209 9.08 -4.02 3.79
CA ALA A 209 8.43 -3.32 2.69
C ALA A 209 7.62 -4.32 1.89
N GLY A 210 6.41 -3.93 1.50
CA GLY A 210 5.56 -4.79 0.71
C GLY A 210 4.42 -4.04 0.06
N GLY A 211 3.82 -4.66 -0.93
CA GLY A 211 2.69 -4.08 -1.63
C GLY A 211 1.79 -5.14 -2.23
N ALA A 212 0.59 -4.73 -2.61
CA ALA A 212 -0.37 -5.56 -3.30
C ALA A 212 -0.91 -4.82 -4.53
N TRP A 213 -1.14 -5.58 -5.59
CA TRP A 213 -1.65 -5.06 -6.85
C TRP A 213 -2.52 -6.12 -7.53
N VAL A 214 -3.55 -5.67 -8.23
CA VAL A 214 -4.36 -6.50 -9.13
C VAL A 214 -3.48 -7.17 -10.19
N GLY A 215 -3.70 -8.46 -10.42
CA GLY A 215 -2.96 -9.27 -11.38
C GLY A 215 -3.53 -9.23 -12.80
N GLU A 216 -4.69 -8.61 -13.00
CA GLU A 216 -5.35 -8.46 -14.30
C GLU A 216 -6.21 -7.19 -14.35
N ASN A 217 -6.57 -6.77 -15.57
CA ASN A 217 -7.52 -5.69 -15.77
C ASN A 217 -8.97 -6.17 -15.73
N PHE A 218 -9.85 -5.36 -15.13
CA PHE A 218 -11.29 -5.57 -15.20
C PHE A 218 -11.89 -4.81 -16.37
N ALA A 219 -12.23 -5.54 -17.43
CA ALA A 219 -12.95 -5.01 -18.58
C ALA A 219 -14.19 -5.87 -18.86
N ARG A 220 -15.39 -5.28 -18.82
CA ARG A 220 -16.68 -5.95 -19.04
C ARG A 220 -17.59 -5.09 -19.90
N SER A 221 -18.42 -5.74 -20.70
CA SER A 221 -19.41 -5.10 -21.54
C SER A 221 -20.75 -5.80 -21.38
N ALA A 222 -21.83 -5.05 -21.19
CA ALA A 222 -23.19 -5.57 -21.24
C ALA A 222 -23.98 -4.84 -22.33
N THR A 223 -24.84 -5.58 -23.02
CA THR A 223 -25.73 -5.02 -24.04
C THR A 223 -27.14 -5.49 -23.75
N GLN A 224 -28.08 -4.54 -23.75
CA GLN A 224 -29.49 -4.79 -23.47
C GLN A 224 -30.35 -4.11 -24.53
N ASP A 225 -31.24 -4.88 -25.13
CA ASP A 225 -32.30 -4.32 -25.97
C ASP A 225 -33.37 -3.71 -25.05
N ILE A 226 -33.61 -2.41 -25.23
CA ILE A 226 -34.62 -1.65 -24.50
C ILE A 226 -35.93 -1.62 -25.28
N SER A 227 -35.85 -1.69 -26.62
CA SER A 227 -36.99 -1.86 -27.53
C SER A 227 -36.53 -2.48 -28.84
N ASP A 228 -37.48 -2.83 -29.73
CA ASP A 228 -37.18 -3.37 -31.07
C ASP A 228 -36.26 -2.47 -31.92
N ALA A 229 -36.13 -1.18 -31.57
CA ALA A 229 -35.31 -0.21 -32.30
C ALA A 229 -34.17 0.40 -31.47
N ILE A 230 -34.06 0.08 -30.17
CA ILE A 230 -33.08 0.71 -29.26
C ILE A 230 -32.35 -0.37 -28.48
N THR A 231 -31.03 -0.39 -28.66
CA THR A 231 -30.09 -1.22 -27.91
C THR A 231 -29.15 -0.29 -27.14
N VAL A 232 -28.92 -0.60 -25.86
CA VAL A 232 -27.96 0.11 -25.00
C VAL A 232 -26.81 -0.83 -24.69
N SER A 233 -25.59 -0.33 -24.87
CA SER A 233 -24.36 -1.02 -24.47
C SER A 233 -23.65 -0.20 -23.40
N VAL A 234 -23.22 -0.88 -22.34
CA VAL A 234 -22.43 -0.31 -21.25
C VAL A 234 -21.11 -1.07 -21.21
N ASP A 235 -20.01 -0.33 -21.32
CA ASP A 235 -18.65 -0.84 -21.24
C ASP A 235 -17.99 -0.27 -19.99
N VAL A 236 -17.43 -1.14 -19.16
CA VAL A 236 -16.66 -0.81 -17.96
C VAL A 236 -15.26 -1.34 -18.16
N ASP A 237 -14.28 -0.45 -18.22
CA ASP A 237 -12.86 -0.77 -18.24
C ASP A 237 -12.19 0.06 -17.13
N LEU A 238 -11.62 -0.62 -16.14
CA LEU A 238 -10.97 0.04 -15.01
C LEU A 238 -9.55 0.53 -15.34
N GLY A 239 -9.00 0.17 -16.51
CA GLY A 239 -7.69 0.61 -16.96
C GLY A 239 -6.56 0.22 -15.99
N LEU A 240 -6.67 -0.95 -15.36
CA LEU A 240 -5.66 -1.46 -14.44
C LEU A 240 -4.44 -1.92 -15.23
N GLU A 241 -3.24 -1.58 -14.75
CA GLU A 241 -1.96 -1.89 -15.36
C GLU A 241 -1.11 -2.75 -14.41
N PRO A 242 -1.42 -4.06 -14.24
CA PRO A 242 -0.78 -4.94 -13.25
C PRO A 242 0.75 -4.90 -13.27
N GLU A 243 1.35 -4.95 -14.46
CA GLU A 243 2.79 -4.96 -14.65
C GLU A 243 3.43 -3.64 -14.23
N THR A 244 2.79 -2.51 -14.50
CA THR A 244 3.24 -1.19 -14.06
C THR A 244 3.24 -1.13 -12.54
N TYR A 245 2.14 -1.51 -11.88
CA TYR A 245 2.06 -1.50 -10.42
C TYR A 245 3.08 -2.44 -9.77
N ARG A 246 3.30 -3.63 -10.36
CA ARG A 246 4.34 -4.55 -9.90
C ARG A 246 5.72 -3.90 -9.95
N GLU A 247 6.05 -3.25 -11.07
CA GLU A 247 7.35 -2.61 -11.27
C GLU A 247 7.56 -1.44 -10.30
N GLU A 248 6.54 -0.60 -10.11
CA GLU A 248 6.56 0.50 -9.14
C GLU A 248 6.72 0.01 -7.70
N ILE A 249 5.90 -0.95 -7.26
CA ILE A 249 5.98 -1.52 -5.91
C ILE A 249 7.36 -2.13 -5.67
N HIS A 250 7.89 -2.92 -6.62
CA HIS A 250 9.24 -3.48 -6.50
C HIS A 250 10.32 -2.40 -6.49
N ALA A 251 10.14 -1.30 -7.24
CA ALA A 251 11.06 -0.16 -7.18
C ALA A 251 11.03 0.52 -5.81
N PHE A 252 9.86 0.71 -5.21
CA PHE A 252 9.72 1.29 -3.87
C PHE A 252 10.29 0.38 -2.79
N MET A 253 9.99 -0.93 -2.84
CA MET A 253 10.58 -1.93 -1.94
C MET A 253 12.11 -1.90 -1.98
N ARG A 254 12.70 -1.77 -3.17
CA ARG A 254 14.16 -1.74 -3.34
C ARG A 254 14.81 -0.49 -2.75
N GLN A 255 14.12 0.64 -2.77
CA GLN A 255 14.63 1.94 -2.35
C GLN A 255 14.25 2.32 -0.91
N THR A 256 13.57 1.43 -0.18
CA THR A 256 13.21 1.66 1.23
C THR A 256 14.46 1.54 2.11
N GLU A 257 14.66 2.47 3.05
CA GLU A 257 15.79 2.49 4.00
C GLU A 257 15.39 2.83 5.45
#